data_AF-A0A2V9QSQ3-F1
#
_entry.id   AF-A0A2V9QSQ3-F1
#
_cell.length_a   1.000
_cell.length_b   1.000
_cell.length_c   1.000
_cell.angle_alpha   90.00
_cell.angle_beta   90.00
_cell.angle_gamma   90.00
#
_symmetry.space_group_name_H-M   'P 1'
#
loop_
_entity.id
_entity.type
_entity.pdbx_description
1 polymer ?
#
loop_
_entity_poly.entity_id
_entity_poly.type
_entity_poly.pdbx_seq_one_letter_code
_entity_poly.pdbx_strand_id
1 'polypeptide(L)'
;MPQIFHRSTNTFSKLSIFGAVFIIAAIAAVLTAINRSGYVTEAGVSREQPVPFSHRHHVGGMGIDCRYCHTSVENAAFANIPPTKTC
;
A
#
# COMPACT_ATOMS: atom_id res chain seq x y z
N MET A 1 -35.45 21.33 41.95
CA MET A 1 -35.14 20.07 41.22
C MET A 1 -33.93 19.42 41.88
N PRO A 2 -33.97 18.13 42.24
CA PRO A 2 -32.82 17.48 42.87
C PRO A 2 -31.68 17.33 41.86
N GLN A 3 -30.44 17.51 42.31
CA GLN A 3 -29.25 17.30 41.49
C GLN A 3 -29.03 15.80 41.28
N ILE A 4 -29.25 15.34 40.04
CA ILE A 4 -29.19 13.90 39.69
C ILE A 4 -27.74 13.43 39.47
N PHE A 5 -26.86 14.29 38.94
CA PHE A 5 -25.45 13.95 38.65
C PHE A 5 -24.47 14.71 39.54
N HIS A 6 -23.44 14.00 40.00
CA HIS A 6 -22.35 14.60 40.77
C HIS A 6 -21.51 15.54 39.89
N ARG A 7 -20.91 16.58 40.46
CA ARG A 7 -20.12 17.59 39.72
C ARG A 7 -18.95 16.98 38.93
N SER A 8 -18.41 15.85 39.39
CA SER A 8 -17.34 15.11 38.69
C SER A 8 -17.78 14.57 37.32
N THR A 9 -19.09 14.35 37.12
CA THR A 9 -19.64 13.89 35.84
C THR A 9 -19.31 14.84 34.69
N ASN A 10 -19.19 16.15 34.95
CA ASN A 10 -18.75 17.12 33.93
C ASN A 10 -17.33 16.84 33.42
N THR A 11 -16.42 16.44 34.30
CA THR A 11 -15.04 16.09 33.91
C THR A 11 -15.04 14.77 33.14
N PHE A 12 -15.78 13.76 33.62
CA PHE A 12 -15.89 12.48 32.93
C PHE A 12 -16.49 12.60 31.53
N SER A 13 -17.57 13.39 31.36
CA SER A 13 -18.18 13.63 30.06
C SER A 13 -17.24 14.35 29.09
N LYS A 14 -16.48 15.34 29.55
CA LYS A 14 -15.49 16.01 28.69
C LYS A 14 -14.37 15.07 28.27
N LEU A 15 -13.82 14.31 29.23
CA LEU A 15 -12.76 13.34 28.94
C LEU A 15 -13.22 12.24 27.98
N SER A 16 -14.44 11.73 28.12
CA SER A 16 -14.95 10.69 27.24
C SER A 16 -15.18 11.20 25.82
N ILE A 17 -15.75 12.40 25.66
CA ILE A 17 -16.00 12.99 24.34
C ILE A 17 -14.68 13.30 23.63
N PHE A 18 -13.78 14.07 24.28
CA PHE A 18 -12.50 14.41 23.64
C PHE A 18 -11.62 13.17 23.46
N GLY A 19 -11.60 12.27 24.44
CA GLY A 19 -10.89 11.00 24.35
C GLY A 19 -11.35 10.17 23.15
N ALA A 20 -12.67 10.02 22.97
CA ALA A 20 -13.21 9.30 21.81
C ALA A 20 -12.81 9.95 20.48
N VAL A 21 -12.88 11.28 20.37
CA VAL A 21 -12.47 12.01 19.15
C VAL A 21 -10.99 11.78 18.84
N PHE A 22 -10.11 11.92 19.83
CA PHE A 22 -8.67 11.71 19.62
C PHE A 22 -8.35 10.25 19.28
N ILE A 23 -9.03 9.28 19.90
CA ILE A 23 -8.85 7.86 19.57
C ILE A 23 -9.26 7.58 18.13
N ILE A 24 -10.44 8.07 17.70
CA ILE A 24 -10.91 7.89 16.32
C ILE A 24 -9.94 8.53 15.33
N ALA A 25 -9.48 9.75 15.61
CA ALA A 25 -8.50 10.44 14.77
C ALA A 25 -7.18 9.68 14.69
N ALA A 26 -6.68 9.16 15.83
CA ALA A 26 -5.46 8.37 15.87
C ALA A 26 -5.60 7.06 15.08
N ILE A 27 -6.71 6.35 15.22
CA ILE A 27 -7.00 5.13 14.44
C ILE A 27 -7.04 5.46 12.95
N ALA A 28 -7.76 6.50 12.55
CA ALA A 28 -7.84 6.92 11.15
C ALA A 28 -6.46 7.29 10.58
N ALA A 29 -5.63 7.98 11.36
CA ALA A 29 -4.27 8.33 10.98
C ALA A 29 -3.40 7.07 10.79
N VAL A 30 -3.45 6.11 11.72
CA VAL A 30 -2.70 4.84 11.62
C VAL A 30 -3.15 4.02 10.40
N LEU A 31 -4.46 3.87 10.19
CA LEU A 31 -4.99 3.14 9.05
C LEU A 31 -4.57 3.79 7.72
N THR A 32 -4.62 5.11 7.65
CA THR A 32 -4.16 5.87 6.47
C THR A 32 -2.66 5.69 6.24
N ALA A 33 -1.86 5.72 7.31
CA ALA A 33 -0.41 5.50 7.21
C ALA A 33 -0.08 4.08 6.70
N ILE A 34 -0.77 3.05 7.22
CA ILE A 34 -0.60 1.67 6.73
C ILE A 34 -1.02 1.56 5.27
N ASN A 35 -2.19 2.09 4.91
CA ASN A 35 -2.72 2.00 3.54
C ASN A 35 -1.85 2.73 2.52
N ARG A 36 -1.24 3.86 2.89
CA ARG A 36 -0.30 4.60 2.03
C ARG A 36 1.12 4.03 2.02
N SER A 37 1.44 3.12 2.94
CA SER A 37 2.73 2.43 2.95
C SER A 37 2.77 1.31 1.90
N GLY A 38 3.98 0.87 1.55
CA GLY A 38 4.16 -0.30 0.68
C GLY A 38 3.73 -1.63 1.31
N TYR A 39 3.32 -1.64 2.59
CA TYR A 39 2.93 -2.85 3.30
C TYR A 39 1.74 -3.57 2.65
N VAL A 40 0.70 -2.81 2.26
CA VAL A 40 -0.53 -3.39 1.71
C VAL A 40 -0.35 -3.87 0.27
N THR A 41 0.45 -3.17 -0.52
CA THR A 41 0.72 -3.52 -1.92
C THR A 41 1.89 -4.49 -2.08
N GLU A 42 2.59 -4.80 -0.98
CA GLU A 42 3.85 -5.56 -0.96
C GLU A 42 4.89 -4.96 -1.93
N ALA A 43 4.88 -3.65 -2.08
CA ALA A 43 5.81 -2.93 -2.95
C ALA A 43 7.26 -3.18 -2.47
N GLY A 44 8.11 -3.61 -3.40
CA GLY A 44 9.50 -3.96 -3.11
C GLY A 44 9.73 -5.40 -2.62
N VAL A 45 8.67 -6.19 -2.40
CA VAL A 45 8.80 -7.61 -2.07
C VAL A 45 9.01 -8.42 -3.35
N SER A 46 10.18 -9.03 -3.50
CA SER A 46 10.45 -9.96 -4.60
C SER A 46 9.65 -11.25 -4.43
N ARG A 47 8.96 -11.68 -5.48
CA ARG A 47 8.27 -12.98 -5.51
C ARG A 47 9.16 -14.06 -6.12
N GLU A 48 9.01 -15.27 -5.62
CA GLU A 48 9.61 -16.43 -6.25
C GLU A 48 8.97 -16.65 -7.62
N GLN A 49 9.80 -16.76 -8.65
CA GLN A 49 9.36 -17.02 -10.02
C GLN A 49 9.75 -18.44 -10.42
N PRO A 50 8.96 -19.14 -11.25
CA PRO A 50 9.28 -20.48 -11.72
C PRO A 50 10.65 -20.57 -12.44
N VAL A 51 11.06 -19.46 -13.05
CA VAL A 51 12.38 -19.26 -13.64
C VAL A 51 12.97 -17.99 -13.03
N PRO A 52 14.24 -17.98 -12.59
CA PRO A 52 14.88 -16.81 -11.97
C PRO A 52 15.23 -15.73 -13.00
N PHE A 53 14.22 -15.14 -13.64
CA PHE A 53 14.39 -14.09 -14.62
C PHE A 53 14.92 -12.80 -13.97
N SER A 54 15.96 -12.21 -14.57
CA SER A 54 16.63 -11.02 -14.03
C SER A 54 16.57 -9.85 -15.02
N HIS A 55 15.69 -8.88 -14.76
CA HIS A 55 15.68 -7.61 -15.51
C HIS A 55 17.02 -6.87 -15.41
N ARG A 56 17.73 -7.00 -14.27
CA ARG A 56 19.05 -6.39 -14.06
C ARG A 56 20.07 -6.89 -15.08
N HIS A 57 20.06 -8.20 -15.36
CA HIS A 57 20.98 -8.77 -16.35
C HIS A 57 20.63 -8.34 -17.78
N HIS A 58 19.35 -8.39 -18.15
CA HIS A 58 18.92 -8.11 -19.52
C HIS A 58 19.00 -6.62 -19.88
N VAL A 59 18.47 -5.75 -19.03
CA VAL A 59 18.43 -4.31 -19.30
C VAL A 59 19.75 -3.66 -18.87
N GLY A 60 20.16 -3.88 -17.62
CA GLY A 60 21.36 -3.24 -17.08
C GLY A 60 22.68 -3.86 -17.55
N GLY A 61 22.70 -5.15 -17.86
CA GLY A 61 23.89 -5.87 -18.33
C GLY A 61 24.04 -5.87 -19.85
N MET A 62 22.99 -6.27 -20.57
CA MET A 62 23.02 -6.42 -22.03
C MET A 62 22.49 -5.20 -22.80
N GLY A 63 21.80 -4.27 -22.14
CA GLY A 63 21.24 -3.08 -22.79
C GLY A 63 20.02 -3.36 -23.67
N ILE A 64 19.30 -4.46 -23.43
CA ILE A 64 18.10 -4.80 -24.20
C ILE A 64 16.97 -3.79 -23.92
N ASP A 65 16.36 -3.26 -24.97
CA ASP A 65 15.20 -2.36 -24.89
C ASP A 65 13.97 -3.10 -24.33
N CYS A 66 13.20 -2.42 -23.47
CA CYS A 66 12.02 -2.98 -22.81
C CYS A 66 11.00 -3.60 -23.79
N ARG A 67 10.88 -3.03 -25.00
CA ARG A 67 9.93 -3.44 -26.03
C ARG A 67 10.32 -4.72 -26.74
N TYR A 68 11.57 -5.18 -26.59
CA TYR A 68 12.00 -6.46 -27.15
C TYR A 68 11.20 -7.62 -26.56
N CYS A 69 10.95 -7.60 -25.24
CA CYS A 69 10.15 -8.60 -24.54
C CYS A 69 8.67 -8.17 -24.42
N HIS A 70 8.43 -6.90 -24.09
CA HIS A 70 7.09 -6.34 -23.90
C HIS A 70 6.62 -5.63 -25.18
N THR A 71 6.42 -6.40 -26.24
CA THR A 71 6.14 -5.89 -27.59
C THR A 71 4.83 -5.12 -27.72
N SER A 72 3.86 -5.34 -26.83
CA SER A 72 2.54 -4.70 -26.91
C SER A 72 2.43 -3.33 -26.23
N VAL A 73 3.49 -2.84 -25.56
CA VAL A 73 3.40 -1.68 -24.66
C VAL A 73 2.95 -0.39 -25.34
N GLU A 74 3.21 -0.23 -26.64
CA GLU A 74 2.89 0.99 -27.39
C GLU A 74 1.47 0.96 -27.98
N ASN A 75 0.86 -0.22 -28.11
CA ASN A 75 -0.34 -0.41 -28.93
C ASN A 75 -1.51 -1.11 -28.20
N ALA A 76 -1.30 -1.64 -27.00
CA ALA A 76 -2.32 -2.34 -26.22
C ALA A 76 -2.41 -1.79 -24.80
N ALA A 77 -3.59 -1.92 -24.18
CA ALA A 77 -3.81 -1.54 -22.79
C ALA A 77 -3.07 -2.43 -21.77
N PHE A 78 -2.49 -3.54 -22.23
CA PHE A 78 -1.75 -4.50 -21.41
C PHE A 78 -0.38 -4.77 -22.02
N ALA A 79 0.66 -4.68 -21.19
CA ALA A 79 2.02 -5.09 -21.56
C ALA A 79 2.13 -6.62 -21.46
N ASN A 80 2.35 -7.29 -22.58
CA ASN A 80 2.43 -8.73 -22.65
C ASN A 80 3.61 -9.29 -21.83
N ILE A 81 3.48 -10.52 -21.34
CA ILE A 81 4.62 -11.34 -20.94
C ILE A 81 5.15 -12.01 -22.22
N PRO A 82 6.47 -12.03 -22.47
CA PRO A 82 7.02 -12.64 -23.69
C PRO A 82 6.75 -14.16 -23.73
N PRO A 83 6.49 -14.74 -24.91
CA PRO A 83 6.43 -16.19 -25.08
C PRO A 83 7.83 -16.82 -24.97
N THR A 84 7.90 -18.11 -24.67
CA THR A 84 9.18 -18.84 -24.51
C THR A 84 10.11 -18.73 -25.71
N LYS A 85 9.58 -18.56 -26.94
CA LYS A 85 10.39 -18.38 -28.16
C LYS A 85 11.26 -17.10 -28.16
N THR A 86 10.97 -16.14 -27.29
CA THR A 86 11.75 -14.90 -27.14
C THR A 86 12.96 -15.11 -26.23
N CYS A 87 12.88 -16.08 -25.31
CA CYS A 87 13.98 -16.49 -24.45
C CYS A 87 14.99 -17.34 -25.22
#